data_AF-A0A066UKF1-F1
#
_entry.id   AF-A0A066UKF1-F1
#
_cell.length_a   1.000
_cell.length_b   1.000
_cell.length_c   1.000
_cell.angle_alpha   90.00
_cell.angle_beta   90.00
_cell.angle_gamma   90.00
#
_symmetry.space_group_name_H-M   'P 1'
#
loop_
_entity.id
_entity.type
_entity.pdbx_description
1 polymer ?
#
loop_
_entity_poly.entity_id
_entity_poly.type
_entity_poly.pdbx_seq_one_letter_code
_entity_poly.pdbx_strand_id
1 'polypeptide(L)'
;MDTAANEARVAVENNALKQSDVNELIRLINATKRRGLSDAELDEKMRYFGSLAAKWANDNYQEILHCQNNPTTGCLNKIKHDYSNVKFNELKDEFHEYPEIQRSLTIYQSRNNHVVNCNSSYPADCIIIQGGIEVVHSGIASATGRVNRASFSSSRQTPQNNTNRIIDQNQILGNIISDAKKGRVTKGRTDQYEKDGGLLQANREFDLLELSNVRPINNLGRIGQMKDGTKVIVRNRSSDGRPTLEIQSQPRKIEIRYNTD
;
A
#
# COMPACT_ATOMS: atom_id res chain seq x y z
N MET A 1 2.99 24.26 -13.14
CA MET A 1 1.89 24.18 -12.17
C MET A 1 1.41 22.75 -12.18
N ASP A 2 2.08 21.87 -11.43
CA ASP A 2 1.85 20.42 -11.50
C ASP A 2 1.75 19.81 -10.09
N THR A 3 1.03 20.52 -9.23
CA THR A 3 0.73 20.06 -7.87
C THR A 3 -0.17 18.82 -7.92
N ALA A 4 -1.09 18.74 -8.88
CA ALA A 4 -1.98 17.60 -9.06
C ALA A 4 -1.26 16.31 -9.52
N ALA A 5 -0.25 16.42 -10.40
CA ALA A 5 0.54 15.27 -10.86
C ALA A 5 1.50 14.75 -9.78
N ASN A 6 2.01 15.63 -8.91
CA ASN A 6 2.86 15.24 -7.79
C ASN A 6 2.05 14.70 -6.59
N GLU A 7 0.82 15.16 -6.38
CA GLU A 7 -0.09 14.55 -5.40
C GLU A 7 -0.51 13.13 -5.80
N ALA A 8 -0.62 12.84 -7.10
CA ALA A 8 -0.88 11.49 -7.62
C ALA A 8 0.29 10.51 -7.41
N ARG A 9 1.54 11.02 -7.30
CA ARG A 9 2.73 10.18 -7.06
C ARG A 9 2.90 9.78 -5.60
N VAL A 10 2.16 10.40 -4.68
CA VAL A 10 2.25 10.18 -3.22
C VAL A 10 1.16 9.24 -2.68
N ALA A 11 0.23 8.76 -3.53
CA ALA A 11 -0.90 7.93 -3.09
C ALA A 11 -0.93 6.49 -3.66
N VAL A 12 0.20 5.77 -3.66
CA VAL A 12 0.22 4.34 -4.08
C VAL A 12 -0.27 3.37 -2.98
N GLU A 13 -0.50 3.83 -1.76
CA GLU A 13 -0.58 2.91 -0.60
C GLU A 13 -2.02 2.84 -0.02
N ASN A 14 -2.76 1.79 -0.39
CA ASN A 14 -3.97 1.22 0.26
C ASN A 14 -5.38 1.68 -0.15
N ASN A 15 -5.62 1.89 -1.44
CA ASN A 15 -6.89 2.40 -1.97
C ASN A 15 -7.91 1.33 -2.40
N ALA A 16 -9.21 1.56 -2.18
CA ALA A 16 -10.32 0.67 -2.57
C ALA A 16 -11.49 1.48 -3.17
N LEU A 17 -12.22 0.93 -4.15
CA LEU A 17 -13.36 1.62 -4.78
C LEU A 17 -14.68 0.97 -4.38
N LYS A 18 -15.72 1.75 -4.16
CA LYS A 18 -17.08 1.24 -3.95
C LYS A 18 -17.80 1.06 -5.27
N GLN A 19 -18.91 0.31 -5.25
CA GLN A 19 -19.76 0.21 -6.44
C GLN A 19 -20.34 1.57 -6.86
N SER A 20 -20.61 2.47 -5.91
CA SER A 20 -21.07 3.84 -6.19
C SER A 20 -20.08 4.62 -7.05
N ASP A 21 -18.78 4.44 -6.79
CA ASP A 21 -17.70 5.14 -7.48
C ASP A 21 -17.57 4.62 -8.91
N VAL A 22 -17.66 3.30 -9.09
CA VAL A 22 -17.67 2.65 -10.40
C VAL A 22 -18.86 3.14 -11.23
N ASN A 23 -20.06 3.18 -10.65
CA ASN A 23 -21.25 3.66 -11.33
C ASN A 23 -21.08 5.11 -11.81
N GLU A 24 -20.53 5.97 -10.94
CA GLU A 24 -20.35 7.37 -11.27
C GLU A 24 -19.25 7.58 -12.33
N LEU A 25 -18.13 6.86 -12.26
CA LEU A 25 -17.09 6.90 -13.30
C LEU A 25 -17.65 6.48 -14.65
N ILE A 26 -18.37 5.35 -14.72
CA ILE A 26 -19.00 4.87 -15.95
C ILE A 26 -19.99 5.91 -16.49
N ARG A 27 -20.78 6.55 -15.63
CA ARG A 27 -21.69 7.63 -16.03
C ARG A 27 -20.94 8.81 -16.65
N LEU A 28 -19.85 9.25 -16.03
CA LEU A 28 -19.03 10.37 -16.50
C LEU A 28 -18.30 10.06 -17.81
N ILE A 29 -17.76 8.85 -17.95
CA ILE A 29 -17.09 8.37 -19.16
C ILE A 29 -18.09 8.34 -20.32
N ASN A 30 -19.26 7.73 -20.11
CA ASN A 30 -20.31 7.66 -21.12
C ASN A 30 -20.83 9.03 -21.55
N ALA A 31 -20.98 9.96 -20.60
CA ALA A 31 -21.35 11.33 -20.91
C ALA A 31 -20.27 12.05 -21.76
N THR A 32 -19.00 11.81 -21.47
CA THR A 32 -17.86 12.38 -22.20
C THR A 32 -17.77 11.85 -23.62
N LYS A 33 -17.89 10.53 -23.82
CA LYS A 33 -17.83 9.89 -25.14
C LYS A 33 -18.90 10.41 -26.13
N ARG A 34 -20.04 10.89 -25.61
CA ARG A 34 -21.13 11.45 -26.42
C ARG A 34 -20.92 12.88 -26.89
N ARG A 35 -19.86 13.56 -26.45
CA ARG A 35 -19.65 15.00 -26.71
C ARG A 35 -18.99 15.32 -28.06
N GLY A 36 -18.60 14.32 -28.84
CA GLY A 36 -17.92 14.54 -30.12
C GLY A 36 -16.58 15.26 -29.96
N LEU A 37 -15.84 14.93 -28.89
CA LEU A 37 -14.51 15.47 -28.61
C LEU A 37 -13.49 14.97 -29.63
N SER A 38 -12.42 15.73 -29.83
CA SER A 38 -11.23 15.22 -30.52
C SER A 38 -10.56 14.11 -29.71
N ASP A 39 -9.76 13.28 -30.37
CA ASP A 39 -9.03 12.19 -29.72
C ASP A 39 -8.13 12.68 -28.57
N ALA A 40 -7.49 13.84 -28.74
CA ALA A 40 -6.64 14.45 -27.73
C ALA A 40 -7.43 14.90 -26.49
N GLU A 41 -8.60 15.53 -26.70
CA GLU A 41 -9.49 15.94 -25.61
C GLU A 41 -10.09 14.74 -24.89
N LEU A 42 -10.43 13.68 -25.64
CA LEU A 42 -10.92 12.44 -25.05
C LEU A 42 -9.82 11.77 -24.20
N ASP A 43 -8.58 11.68 -24.70
CA ASP A 43 -7.45 11.15 -23.94
C ASP A 43 -7.21 11.91 -22.63
N GLU A 44 -7.25 13.25 -22.67
CA GLU A 44 -7.13 14.09 -21.47
C GLU A 44 -8.24 13.77 -20.45
N LYS A 45 -9.50 13.64 -20.91
CA LYS A 45 -10.62 13.31 -20.03
C LYS A 45 -10.53 11.91 -19.45
N MET A 46 -10.08 10.93 -20.23
CA MET A 46 -9.90 9.56 -19.74
C MET A 46 -8.80 9.50 -18.66
N ARG A 47 -7.67 10.19 -18.88
CA ARG A 47 -6.63 10.33 -17.84
C ARG A 47 -7.15 11.01 -16.58
N TYR A 48 -7.96 12.06 -16.74
CA TYR A 48 -8.63 12.73 -15.63
C TYR A 48 -9.55 11.78 -14.85
N PHE A 49 -10.33 10.92 -15.51
CA PHE A 49 -11.16 9.92 -14.83
C PHE A 49 -10.33 8.86 -14.10
N GLY A 50 -9.17 8.47 -14.62
CA GLY A 50 -8.20 7.66 -13.89
C GLY A 50 -7.73 8.33 -12.59
N SER A 51 -7.39 9.62 -12.65
CA SER A 51 -7.02 10.41 -11.47
C SER A 51 -8.18 10.58 -10.49
N LEU A 52 -9.41 10.73 -10.98
CA LEU A 52 -10.61 10.81 -10.14
C LEU A 52 -10.88 9.50 -9.40
N ALA A 53 -10.71 8.36 -10.08
CA ALA A 53 -10.77 7.04 -9.46
C ALA A 53 -9.74 6.91 -8.34
N ALA A 54 -8.50 7.36 -8.56
CA ALA A 54 -7.46 7.35 -7.53
C ALA A 54 -7.82 8.23 -6.32
N LYS A 55 -8.35 9.42 -6.56
CA LYS A 55 -8.82 10.32 -5.50
C LYS A 55 -9.92 9.67 -4.65
N TRP A 56 -10.97 9.16 -5.29
CA TRP A 56 -12.07 8.51 -4.55
C TRP A 56 -11.61 7.29 -3.79
N ALA A 57 -10.69 6.51 -4.37
CA ALA A 57 -10.15 5.34 -3.71
C ALA A 57 -9.32 5.70 -2.46
N ASN A 58 -8.65 6.86 -2.45
CA ASN A 58 -8.00 7.42 -1.27
C ASN A 58 -9.01 7.93 -0.22
N ASP A 59 -10.03 8.66 -0.65
CA ASP A 59 -11.08 9.18 0.25
C ASP A 59 -11.81 8.01 0.95
N ASN A 60 -12.07 6.93 0.22
CA ASN A 60 -12.61 5.68 0.73
C ASN A 60 -11.72 4.99 1.77
N TYR A 61 -10.39 5.04 1.58
CA TYR A 61 -9.46 4.49 2.55
C TYR A 61 -9.55 5.20 3.90
N GLN A 62 -9.80 6.51 3.91
CA GLN A 62 -10.03 7.25 5.16
C GLN A 62 -11.28 6.77 5.91
N GLU A 63 -12.33 6.39 5.20
CA GLU A 63 -13.51 5.76 5.82
C GLU A 63 -13.17 4.39 6.42
N ILE A 64 -12.39 3.57 5.71
CA ILE A 64 -11.93 2.27 6.20
C ILE A 64 -11.07 2.44 7.47
N LEU A 65 -10.17 3.43 7.48
CA LEU A 65 -9.35 3.78 8.64
C LEU A 65 -10.20 4.25 9.83
N HIS A 66 -11.20 5.09 9.58
CA HIS A 66 -12.13 5.53 10.62
C HIS A 66 -12.84 4.32 11.25
N CYS A 67 -13.29 3.38 10.41
CA CYS A 67 -13.91 2.14 10.87
C CYS A 67 -12.96 1.29 11.72
N GLN A 68 -11.70 1.21 11.31
CA GLN A 68 -10.67 0.46 12.02
C GLN A 68 -10.36 1.06 13.40
N ASN A 69 -10.32 2.39 13.52
CA ASN A 69 -10.01 3.07 14.78
C ASN A 69 -11.15 2.96 15.80
N ASN A 70 -12.40 2.79 15.34
CA ASN A 70 -13.57 2.60 16.20
C ASN A 70 -14.52 1.51 15.64
N PRO A 71 -14.15 0.23 15.76
CA PRO A 71 -14.87 -0.84 15.08
C PRO A 71 -16.21 -1.12 15.74
N THR A 72 -17.29 -0.85 15.01
CA THR A 72 -18.66 -1.23 15.38
C THR A 72 -19.20 -2.24 14.37
N THR A 73 -20.14 -3.10 14.80
CA THR A 73 -20.82 -4.05 13.90
C THR A 73 -21.45 -3.33 12.70
N GLY A 74 -22.06 -2.16 12.92
CA GLY A 74 -22.66 -1.35 11.86
C GLY A 74 -21.62 -0.89 10.84
N CYS A 75 -20.47 -0.42 11.32
CA CYS A 75 -19.38 0.02 10.45
C CYS A 75 -18.78 -1.15 9.63
N LEU A 76 -18.49 -2.28 10.28
CA LEU A 76 -17.93 -3.45 9.60
C LEU A 76 -18.89 -4.01 8.54
N ASN A 77 -20.19 -4.06 8.83
CA ASN A 77 -21.21 -4.49 7.88
C ASN A 77 -21.31 -3.53 6.68
N LYS A 78 -21.24 -2.22 6.93
CA LYS A 78 -21.23 -1.20 5.86
C LYS A 78 -20.03 -1.37 4.94
N ILE A 79 -18.83 -1.53 5.50
CA ILE A 79 -17.62 -1.78 4.71
C ILE A 79 -17.74 -3.08 3.90
N LYS A 80 -18.20 -4.18 4.48
CA LYS A 80 -18.40 -5.43 3.70
C LYS A 80 -19.40 -5.25 2.57
N HIS A 81 -20.48 -4.52 2.81
CA HIS A 81 -21.49 -4.22 1.81
C HIS A 81 -20.93 -3.37 0.66
N ASP A 82 -20.38 -2.19 0.97
CA ASP A 82 -20.05 -1.15 -0.02
C ASP A 82 -18.89 -1.54 -0.95
N TYR A 83 -17.98 -2.37 -0.46
CA TYR A 83 -16.80 -2.84 -1.19
C TYR A 83 -16.99 -4.24 -1.80
N SER A 84 -18.10 -4.91 -1.51
CA SER A 84 -18.48 -6.18 -2.17
C SER A 84 -19.09 -5.96 -3.54
N ASN A 85 -19.00 -6.98 -4.38
CA ASN A 85 -19.68 -7.02 -5.69
C ASN A 85 -19.37 -5.83 -6.61
N VAL A 86 -18.20 -5.21 -6.43
CA VAL A 86 -17.79 -4.07 -7.23
C VAL A 86 -17.45 -4.52 -8.64
N LYS A 87 -18.12 -3.93 -9.63
CA LYS A 87 -18.07 -4.32 -11.03
C LYS A 87 -16.86 -3.74 -11.75
N PHE A 88 -15.67 -4.11 -11.29
CA PHE A 88 -14.41 -3.65 -11.88
C PHE A 88 -14.25 -3.99 -13.36
N ASN A 89 -14.85 -5.07 -13.84
CA ASN A 89 -14.77 -5.45 -15.26
C ASN A 89 -15.42 -4.40 -16.16
N GLU A 90 -16.62 -3.92 -15.81
CA GLU A 90 -17.30 -2.87 -16.57
C GLU A 90 -16.43 -1.60 -16.67
N LEU A 91 -15.76 -1.22 -15.58
CA LEU A 91 -14.86 -0.06 -15.59
C LEU A 91 -13.55 -0.33 -16.35
N LYS A 92 -12.99 -1.53 -16.28
CA LYS A 92 -11.77 -1.89 -17.01
C LYS A 92 -11.99 -1.91 -18.52
N ASP A 93 -13.17 -2.30 -18.96
CA ASP A 93 -13.57 -2.27 -20.38
C ASP A 93 -13.58 -0.82 -20.91
N GLU A 94 -14.06 0.14 -20.10
CA GLU A 94 -14.01 1.56 -20.45
C GLU A 94 -12.57 2.10 -20.59
N PHE A 95 -11.63 1.55 -19.83
CA PHE A 95 -10.21 1.93 -19.80
C PHE A 95 -9.28 0.98 -20.59
N HIS A 96 -9.80 0.20 -21.53
CA HIS A 96 -9.00 -0.80 -22.24
C HIS A 96 -7.79 -0.25 -23.01
N GLU A 97 -7.86 1.00 -23.47
CA GLU A 97 -6.75 1.69 -24.14
C GLU A 97 -5.75 2.35 -23.18
N TYR A 98 -5.95 2.22 -21.86
CA TYR A 98 -5.16 2.89 -20.80
C TYR A 98 -4.54 1.86 -19.84
N PRO A 99 -3.44 1.19 -20.22
CA PRO A 99 -2.84 0.11 -19.43
C PRO A 99 -2.45 0.50 -18.00
N GLU A 100 -2.00 1.74 -17.79
CA GLU A 100 -1.65 2.30 -16.48
C GLU A 100 -2.87 2.40 -15.55
N ILE A 101 -4.03 2.75 -16.12
CA ILE A 101 -5.29 2.83 -15.38
C ILE A 101 -5.80 1.42 -15.10
N GLN A 102 -5.75 0.51 -16.07
CA GLN A 102 -6.12 -0.90 -15.85
C GLN A 102 -5.31 -1.58 -14.73
N ARG A 103 -4.01 -1.31 -14.66
CA ARG A 103 -3.15 -1.79 -13.57
C ARG A 103 -3.65 -1.29 -12.23
N SER A 104 -4.01 -0.01 -12.15
CA SER A 104 -4.53 0.62 -10.93
C SER A 104 -5.89 0.02 -10.52
N LEU A 105 -6.80 -0.19 -11.47
CA LEU A 105 -8.10 -0.84 -11.23
C LEU A 105 -7.96 -2.28 -10.75
N THR A 106 -6.95 -3.01 -11.22
CA THR A 106 -6.66 -4.37 -10.75
C THR A 106 -6.18 -4.37 -9.29
N ILE A 107 -5.38 -3.37 -8.91
CA ILE A 107 -4.96 -3.17 -7.52
C ILE A 107 -6.17 -2.86 -6.64
N TYR A 108 -7.07 -1.97 -7.07
CA TYR A 108 -8.30 -1.68 -6.31
C TYR A 108 -9.18 -2.92 -6.14
N GLN A 109 -9.35 -3.71 -7.20
CA GLN A 109 -10.11 -4.97 -7.13
C GLN A 109 -9.53 -5.96 -6.13
N SER A 110 -8.21 -6.14 -6.12
CA SER A 110 -7.53 -6.97 -5.12
C SER A 110 -7.81 -6.45 -3.69
N ARG A 111 -7.62 -5.15 -3.47
CA ARG A 111 -7.82 -4.53 -2.15
C ARG A 111 -9.26 -4.63 -1.66
N ASN A 112 -10.25 -4.47 -2.55
CA ASN A 112 -11.65 -4.74 -2.24
C ASN A 112 -11.88 -6.17 -1.75
N ASN A 113 -11.28 -7.16 -2.40
CA ASN A 113 -11.38 -8.55 -1.95
C ASN A 113 -10.78 -8.74 -0.55
N HIS A 114 -9.66 -8.08 -0.24
CA HIS A 114 -9.06 -8.13 1.11
C HIS A 114 -9.95 -7.50 2.17
N VAL A 115 -10.60 -6.39 1.86
CA VAL A 115 -11.56 -5.73 2.75
C VAL A 115 -12.77 -6.63 3.03
N VAL A 116 -13.37 -7.20 1.98
CA VAL A 116 -14.58 -8.03 2.08
C VAL A 116 -14.32 -9.32 2.85
N ASN A 117 -13.18 -9.98 2.56
CA ASN A 117 -12.80 -11.24 3.19
C ASN A 117 -12.12 -11.05 4.56
N CYS A 118 -12.03 -9.82 5.06
CA CYS A 118 -11.46 -9.56 6.36
C CYS A 118 -12.36 -10.13 7.46
N ASN A 119 -11.86 -11.15 8.16
CA ASN A 119 -12.54 -11.79 9.29
C ASN A 119 -12.30 -11.07 10.62
N SER A 120 -11.46 -10.02 10.63
CA SER A 120 -11.17 -9.23 11.82
C SER A 120 -11.91 -7.89 11.81
N SER A 121 -11.95 -7.24 12.98
CA SER A 121 -12.47 -5.88 13.13
C SER A 121 -11.53 -4.79 12.56
N TYR A 122 -10.40 -5.17 11.96
CA TYR A 122 -9.35 -4.27 11.44
C TYR A 122 -9.25 -4.39 9.91
N PRO A 123 -10.18 -3.80 9.15
CA PRO A 123 -10.23 -3.93 7.69
C PRO A 123 -9.07 -3.24 6.97
N ALA A 124 -8.48 -2.17 7.50
CA ALA A 124 -7.31 -1.53 6.88
C ALA A 124 -6.07 -2.42 7.01
N ASP A 125 -5.89 -3.08 8.16
CA ASP A 125 -4.80 -4.04 8.37
C ASP A 125 -4.85 -5.17 7.34
N CYS A 126 -6.04 -5.63 6.96
CA CYS A 126 -6.21 -6.64 5.92
C CYS A 126 -5.70 -6.16 4.55
N ILE A 127 -5.91 -4.90 4.17
CA ILE A 127 -5.38 -4.31 2.94
C ILE A 127 -3.86 -4.25 2.97
N ILE A 128 -3.28 -3.83 4.11
CA ILE A 128 -1.84 -3.61 4.27
C ILE A 128 -1.09 -4.93 4.33
N ILE A 129 -1.55 -5.88 5.15
CA ILE A 129 -0.93 -7.20 5.31
C ILE A 129 -0.95 -7.95 3.99
N GLN A 130 -2.09 -7.98 3.28
CA GLN A 130 -2.21 -8.72 2.03
C GLN A 130 -1.61 -7.97 0.84
N GLY A 131 -1.67 -6.64 0.81
CA GLY A 131 -0.95 -5.82 -0.16
C GLY A 131 0.58 -6.00 -0.06
N GLY A 132 1.11 -6.13 1.16
CA GLY A 132 2.50 -6.55 1.39
C GLY A 132 2.78 -7.98 0.94
N ILE A 133 1.86 -8.92 1.18
CA ILE A 133 1.98 -10.32 0.72
C ILE A 133 1.94 -10.44 -0.82
N GLU A 134 1.14 -9.67 -1.54
CA GLU A 134 1.07 -9.69 -3.01
C GLU A 134 2.35 -9.16 -3.67
N VAL A 135 2.95 -8.10 -3.10
CA VAL A 135 4.27 -7.61 -3.51
C VAL A 135 5.35 -8.69 -3.26
N VAL A 136 5.28 -9.40 -2.13
CA VAL A 136 6.20 -10.50 -1.81
C VAL A 136 5.99 -11.72 -2.72
N HIS A 137 4.75 -12.13 -2.99
CA HIS A 137 4.45 -13.29 -3.86
C HIS A 137 4.78 -13.02 -5.33
N SER A 138 4.56 -11.80 -5.85
CA SER A 138 5.03 -11.43 -7.18
C SER A 138 6.57 -11.40 -7.28
N GLY A 139 7.25 -11.00 -6.19
CA GLY A 139 8.70 -11.13 -6.05
C GLY A 139 9.19 -12.59 -5.98
N ILE A 140 8.50 -13.47 -5.26
CA ILE A 140 8.85 -14.89 -5.11
C ILE A 140 8.56 -15.69 -6.40
N ALA A 141 7.47 -15.39 -7.11
CA ALA A 141 7.19 -15.97 -8.42
C ALA A 141 8.26 -15.59 -9.45
N SER A 142 8.84 -14.39 -9.33
CA SER A 142 9.97 -13.92 -10.14
C SER A 142 11.31 -14.51 -9.70
N ALA A 143 11.48 -14.81 -8.40
CA ALA A 143 12.74 -15.29 -7.82
C ALA A 143 12.92 -16.82 -7.83
N THR A 144 11.84 -17.60 -7.88
CA THR A 144 11.92 -19.07 -7.75
C THR A 144 11.84 -19.84 -9.06
N GLY A 145 11.62 -19.18 -10.21
CA GLY A 145 11.68 -19.80 -11.53
C GLY A 145 10.74 -20.99 -11.75
N ARG A 146 9.79 -21.26 -10.84
CA ARG A 146 8.81 -22.34 -10.97
C ARG A 146 7.55 -21.80 -11.64
N VAL A 147 7.67 -21.56 -12.94
CA VAL A 147 6.52 -21.46 -13.84
C VAL A 147 6.15 -22.88 -14.26
N ASN A 148 4.90 -23.29 -13.99
CA ASN A 148 4.06 -24.26 -14.72
C ASN A 148 2.80 -24.47 -13.85
N ARG A 149 1.56 -24.17 -14.22
CA ARG A 149 0.78 -24.19 -15.48
C ARG A 149 -0.31 -23.11 -15.33
N ALA A 150 -0.91 -22.48 -16.34
CA ALA A 150 -0.84 -22.59 -17.78
C ALA A 150 -1.37 -21.27 -18.36
N SER A 151 -0.83 -20.91 -19.52
CA SER A 151 -1.42 -20.01 -20.51
C SER A 151 -1.69 -18.56 -20.06
N PHE A 152 -0.74 -17.66 -20.34
CA PHE A 152 -1.02 -16.64 -21.35
C PHE A 152 0.30 -16.16 -21.96
N SER A 153 0.40 -16.45 -23.25
CA SER A 153 1.46 -16.09 -24.18
C SER A 153 1.36 -14.61 -24.52
N SER A 154 2.47 -13.86 -24.42
CA SER A 154 2.90 -12.97 -25.51
C SER A 154 4.34 -12.55 -25.33
N SER A 155 5.14 -12.79 -26.38
CA SER A 155 6.55 -12.45 -26.47
C SER A 155 6.77 -11.07 -27.10
N ARG A 156 7.73 -10.32 -26.54
CA ARG A 156 8.77 -9.47 -27.19
C ARG A 156 8.28 -8.26 -28.02
N GLN A 157 8.76 -7.02 -27.81
CA GLN A 157 10.15 -6.60 -27.62
C GLN A 157 10.27 -5.20 -26.94
N THR A 158 11.39 -5.04 -26.22
CA THR A 158 11.91 -3.91 -25.41
C THR A 158 12.33 -2.65 -26.21
N PRO A 159 12.65 -1.52 -25.54
CA PRO A 159 14.07 -1.27 -25.23
C PRO A 159 14.37 -1.04 -23.75
N GLN A 160 15.54 -1.54 -23.36
CA GLN A 160 16.16 -1.48 -22.04
C GLN A 160 16.38 -0.05 -21.56
N ASN A 161 16.17 0.19 -20.26
CA ASN A 161 17.19 0.91 -19.49
C ASN A 161 17.38 0.24 -18.14
N ASN A 162 18.65 -0.07 -17.92
CA ASN A 162 19.20 -0.87 -16.86
C ASN A 162 19.20 -0.03 -15.56
N THR A 163 18.53 -0.51 -14.53
CA THR A 163 19.01 -0.27 -13.17
C THR A 163 18.75 -1.52 -12.37
N ASN A 164 19.77 -2.37 -12.26
CA ASN A 164 19.98 -3.14 -11.05
C ASN A 164 20.07 -2.14 -9.89
N ARG A 165 18.92 -1.69 -9.37
CA ARG A 165 18.87 -0.92 -8.15
C ARG A 165 19.15 -1.91 -7.04
N ILE A 166 20.42 -2.05 -6.67
CA ILE A 166 20.78 -2.68 -5.41
C ILE A 166 20.02 -1.89 -4.35
N ILE A 167 18.97 -2.50 -3.78
CA ILE A 167 18.24 -1.93 -2.65
C ILE A 167 19.25 -1.81 -1.52
N ASP A 168 19.69 -0.57 -1.27
CA ASP A 168 20.53 -0.21 -0.16
C ASP A 168 19.63 0.04 1.05
N GLN A 169 19.46 -1.00 1.87
CA GLN A 169 18.64 -0.94 3.08
C GLN A 169 19.18 0.09 4.08
N ASN A 170 20.48 0.42 4.04
CA ASN A 170 21.05 1.46 4.89
C ASN A 170 20.63 2.86 4.43
N GLN A 171 20.52 3.10 3.12
CA GLN A 171 19.98 4.35 2.59
C GLN A 171 18.51 4.52 2.98
N ILE A 172 17.70 3.46 2.87
CA ILE A 172 16.29 3.48 3.26
C ILE A 172 16.15 3.76 4.76
N LEU A 173 16.93 3.07 5.59
CA LEU A 173 16.96 3.30 7.04
C LEU A 173 17.39 4.74 7.37
N GLY A 174 18.39 5.28 6.67
CA GLY A 174 18.81 6.68 6.82
C GLY A 174 17.68 7.66 6.53
N ASN A 175 16.91 7.42 5.47
CA ASN A 175 15.75 8.24 5.12
C ASN A 175 14.64 8.14 6.20
N ILE A 176 14.33 6.93 6.67
CA ILE A 176 13.36 6.67 7.75
C ILE A 176 13.70 7.37 9.07
N ILE A 177 15.00 7.57 9.34
CA ILE A 177 15.47 8.24 10.55
C ILE A 177 15.55 9.76 10.34
N SER A 178 15.83 10.22 9.13
CA SER A 178 16.06 11.65 8.83
C SER A 178 14.84 12.54 9.09
N ASP A 179 13.64 11.99 8.94
CA ASP A 179 12.36 12.64 9.21
C ASP A 179 11.84 12.37 10.64
N ALA A 180 12.63 11.69 11.48
CA ALA A 180 12.26 11.36 12.84
C ALA A 180 12.82 12.37 13.86
N LYS A 181 12.01 12.72 14.86
CA LYS A 181 12.45 13.55 15.97
C LYS A 181 13.33 12.72 16.90
N LYS A 182 14.44 13.28 17.39
CA LYS A 182 15.26 12.60 18.39
C LYS A 182 14.45 12.41 19.69
N GLY A 183 14.36 11.17 20.14
CA GLY A 183 13.66 10.81 21.37
C GLY A 183 14.53 10.96 22.62
N ARG A 184 14.06 10.38 23.72
CA ARG A 184 14.75 10.45 25.02
C ARG A 184 16.08 9.70 24.98
N VAL A 185 17.09 10.29 25.63
CA VAL A 185 18.35 9.58 25.92
C VAL A 185 18.06 8.39 26.84
N THR A 186 18.35 7.19 26.34
CA THR A 186 18.20 5.96 27.12
C THR A 186 19.44 5.73 27.99
N LYS A 187 19.29 5.02 29.11
CA LYS A 187 20.44 4.58 29.94
C LYS A 187 21.29 3.52 29.24
N GLY A 188 20.79 2.90 28.16
CA GLY A 188 21.43 1.79 27.44
C GLY A 188 22.02 2.20 26.09
N ARG A 189 22.49 1.20 25.33
CA ARG A 189 23.04 1.36 23.97
C ARG A 189 21.92 1.44 22.92
N THR A 190 20.97 2.34 23.13
CA THR A 190 19.84 2.55 22.22
C THR A 190 19.74 4.02 21.84
N ASP A 191 19.73 4.28 20.53
CA ASP A 191 19.34 5.55 19.94
C ASP A 191 17.85 5.53 19.67
N GLN A 192 17.15 6.47 20.29
CA GLN A 192 15.70 6.56 20.23
C GLN A 192 15.26 7.73 19.36
N TYR A 193 14.25 7.48 18.55
CA TYR A 193 13.56 8.44 17.73
C TYR A 193 12.05 8.34 17.95
N GLU A 194 11.35 9.40 17.59
CA GLU A 194 9.91 9.52 17.69
C GLU A 194 9.34 10.04 16.36
N LYS A 195 8.25 9.43 15.93
CA LYS A 195 7.47 9.80 14.74
C LYS A 195 5.99 9.72 15.07
N ASP A 196 5.15 10.32 14.25
CA ASP A 196 3.70 10.16 14.35
C ASP A 196 3.21 9.08 13.37
N GLY A 197 1.92 8.73 13.42
CA GLY A 197 1.30 7.76 12.51
C GLY A 197 1.19 6.33 13.03
N GLY A 198 1.49 6.11 14.31
CA GLY A 198 1.20 4.87 15.05
C GLY A 198 1.76 3.59 14.42
N LEU A 199 1.07 2.47 14.70
CA LEU A 199 1.45 1.13 14.23
C LEU A 199 1.43 1.02 12.70
N LEU A 200 0.58 1.82 12.06
CA LEU A 200 0.45 1.86 10.62
C LEU A 200 1.75 2.35 9.96
N GLN A 201 2.27 3.50 10.41
CA GLN A 201 3.55 4.03 9.92
C GLN A 201 4.70 3.07 10.23
N ALA A 202 4.70 2.47 11.42
CA ALA A 202 5.71 1.51 11.83
C ALA A 202 5.79 0.28 10.89
N ASN A 203 4.64 -0.26 10.47
CA ASN A 203 4.60 -1.39 9.55
C ASN A 203 5.02 -1.01 8.13
N ARG A 204 4.62 0.17 7.63
CA ARG A 204 5.09 0.67 6.33
C ARG A 204 6.61 0.72 6.26
N GLU A 205 7.23 1.33 7.25
CA GLU A 205 8.69 1.49 7.30
C GLU A 205 9.42 0.16 7.49
N PHE A 206 8.82 -0.79 8.22
CA PHE A 206 9.31 -2.16 8.29
C PHE A 206 9.32 -2.84 6.92
N ASP A 207 8.24 -2.70 6.15
CA ASP A 207 8.07 -3.34 4.84
C ASP A 207 8.97 -2.69 3.77
N LEU A 208 9.22 -1.38 3.84
CA LEU A 208 10.17 -0.65 2.97
C LEU A 208 11.61 -1.19 3.04
N LEU A 209 11.98 -1.82 4.16
CA LEU A 209 13.33 -2.38 4.34
C LEU A 209 13.54 -3.68 3.56
N GLU A 210 12.52 -4.25 2.90
CA GLU A 210 12.63 -5.48 2.09
C GLU A 210 13.35 -6.62 2.83
N LEU A 211 12.89 -6.89 4.04
CA LEU A 211 13.52 -7.83 4.95
C LEU A 211 13.31 -9.28 4.48
N SER A 212 14.31 -10.11 4.73
CA SER A 212 14.23 -11.57 4.56
C SER A 212 13.73 -12.25 5.84
N ASN A 213 13.29 -13.51 5.73
CA ASN A 213 12.87 -14.34 6.88
C ASN A 213 11.79 -13.69 7.76
N VAL A 214 10.89 -12.92 7.12
CA VAL A 214 9.80 -12.22 7.80
C VAL A 214 8.82 -13.25 8.39
N ARG A 215 8.59 -13.15 9.70
CA ARG A 215 7.64 -14.01 10.41
C ARG A 215 6.93 -13.25 11.53
N PRO A 216 5.70 -13.65 11.89
CA PRO A 216 5.01 -13.06 13.02
C PRO A 216 5.72 -13.38 14.35
N ILE A 217 5.58 -12.47 15.31
CA ILE A 217 5.83 -12.67 16.74
C ILE A 217 4.46 -12.66 17.41
N ASN A 218 4.09 -13.80 18.01
CA ASN A 218 2.76 -14.02 18.59
C ASN A 218 2.29 -12.83 19.43
N ASN A 219 1.13 -12.26 19.04
CA ASN A 219 0.42 -11.17 19.72
C ASN A 219 1.23 -9.87 19.94
N LEU A 220 2.36 -9.71 19.24
CA LEU A 220 3.27 -8.59 19.44
C LEU A 220 3.68 -7.89 18.15
N GLY A 221 3.88 -8.58 17.03
CA GLY A 221 4.28 -7.93 15.78
C GLY A 221 4.97 -8.85 14.78
N ARG A 222 6.00 -8.36 14.09
CA ARG A 222 6.74 -9.10 13.04
C ARG A 222 8.24 -8.91 13.21
N ILE A 223 9.02 -9.90 12.79
CA ILE A 223 10.49 -9.86 12.75
C ILE A 223 10.99 -10.26 11.37
N GLY A 224 12.02 -9.58 10.88
CA GLY A 224 12.73 -9.88 9.65
C GLY A 224 14.23 -9.62 9.79
N GLN A 225 14.98 -9.88 8.72
CA GLN A 225 16.43 -9.70 8.66
C GLN A 225 16.83 -8.89 7.43
N MET A 226 17.64 -7.87 7.63
CA MET A 226 18.37 -7.17 6.56
C MET A 226 19.37 -8.13 5.88
N LYS A 227 19.90 -7.72 4.73
CA LYS A 227 20.86 -8.50 3.93
C LYS A 227 22.15 -8.82 4.68
N ASP A 228 22.55 -7.94 5.59
CA ASP A 228 23.72 -8.11 6.47
C ASP A 228 23.42 -9.00 7.70
N GLY A 229 22.20 -9.51 7.84
CA GLY A 229 21.74 -10.30 8.98
C GLY A 229 21.22 -9.48 10.16
N THR A 230 21.23 -8.14 10.08
CA THR A 230 20.67 -7.28 11.12
C THR A 230 19.19 -7.57 11.31
N LYS A 231 18.79 -7.88 12.54
CA LYS A 231 17.39 -8.16 12.86
C LYS A 231 16.60 -6.87 12.99
N VAL A 232 15.42 -6.86 12.38
CA VAL A 232 14.48 -5.74 12.46
C VAL A 232 13.16 -6.27 12.98
N ILE A 233 12.53 -5.54 13.90
CA ILE A 233 11.30 -5.94 14.57
C ILE A 233 10.33 -4.77 14.55
N VAL A 234 9.12 -4.98 14.06
CA VAL A 234 8.00 -4.05 14.27
C VAL A 234 7.08 -4.65 15.33
N ARG A 235 6.72 -3.87 16.36
CA ARG A 235 5.86 -4.29 17.46
C ARG A 235 4.67 -3.35 17.63
N ASN A 236 3.51 -3.91 17.94
CA ASN A 236 2.28 -3.18 18.25
C ASN A 236 2.35 -2.42 19.58
N ARG A 237 3.22 -2.83 20.51
CA ARG A 237 3.50 -2.13 21.76
C ARG A 237 4.91 -2.43 22.27
N SER A 238 5.56 -1.41 22.81
CA SER A 238 6.77 -1.51 23.64
C SER A 238 6.42 -1.36 25.12
N SER A 239 7.43 -1.35 26.00
CA SER A 239 7.24 -1.16 27.44
C SER A 239 6.64 0.21 27.80
N ASP A 240 6.72 1.18 26.89
CA ASP A 240 6.07 2.50 27.03
C ASP A 240 4.69 2.57 26.36
N GLY A 241 4.17 1.43 25.86
CA GLY A 241 2.85 1.32 25.27
C GLY A 241 2.76 1.69 23.78
N ARG A 242 3.79 2.31 23.19
CA ARG A 242 3.73 2.76 21.79
C ARG A 242 4.15 1.69 20.79
N PRO A 243 3.60 1.70 19.57
CA PRO A 243 4.16 0.97 18.43
C PRO A 243 5.62 1.33 18.21
N THR A 244 6.45 0.35 17.85
CA THR A 244 7.91 0.56 17.73
C THR A 244 8.49 -0.23 16.57
N LEU A 245 9.32 0.42 15.77
CA LEU A 245 10.25 -0.20 14.83
C LEU A 245 11.64 -0.25 15.48
N GLU A 246 12.16 -1.45 15.63
CA GLU A 246 13.44 -1.73 16.30
C GLU A 246 14.43 -2.34 15.30
N ILE A 247 15.61 -1.73 15.18
CA ILE A 247 16.72 -2.23 14.38
C ILE A 247 17.83 -2.65 15.35
N GLN A 248 18.12 -3.96 15.40
CA GLN A 248 19.08 -4.55 16.34
C GLN A 248 20.54 -4.41 15.84
N SER A 249 20.91 -3.21 15.39
CA SER A 249 22.26 -2.88 14.96
C SER A 249 23.27 -2.88 16.11
N GLN A 250 24.55 -3.08 15.78
CA GLN A 250 25.68 -2.90 16.69
C GLN A 250 26.55 -1.75 16.19
N PRO A 251 27.18 -0.94 17.07
CA PRO A 251 27.26 -1.06 18.53
C PRO A 251 26.03 -0.57 19.30
N ARG A 252 25.08 0.08 18.63
CA ARG A 252 23.87 0.67 19.24
C ARG A 252 22.65 0.24 18.46
N LYS A 253 21.59 -0.12 19.18
CA LYS A 253 20.27 -0.42 18.64
C LYS A 253 19.56 0.90 18.30
N ILE A 254 18.71 0.87 17.29
CA ILE A 254 17.84 2.00 16.94
C ILE A 254 16.39 1.61 17.29
N GLU A 255 15.67 2.50 17.98
CA GLU A 255 14.23 2.40 18.21
C GLU A 255 13.54 3.64 17.67
N ILE A 256 12.53 3.45 16.82
CA ILE A 256 11.62 4.50 16.38
C ILE A 256 10.27 4.22 17.02
N ARG A 257 9.78 5.15 17.83
CA ARG A 257 8.51 5.05 18.54
C ARG A 257 7.47 5.90 17.83
N TYR A 258 6.32 5.31 17.54
CA TYR A 258 5.28 5.99 16.77
C TYR A 258 4.15 6.42 17.69
N ASN A 259 3.93 7.73 17.77
CA ASN A 259 2.79 8.29 18.49
C ASN A 259 1.51 7.97 17.71
N THR A 260 0.47 7.64 18.46
CA THR A 260 -0.91 7.60 17.96
C THR A 260 -1.51 8.96 18.29
N ASP A 261 -1.86 9.75 17.28
CA ASP A 261 -2.65 10.97 17.48
C ASP A 261 -3.98 10.66 18.19
#